data_AF-A0A243S1L1-F1
#
_entry.id   AF-A0A243S1L1-F1
#
_cell.length_a   1.000
_cell.length_b   1.000
_cell.length_c   1.000
_cell.angle_alpha   90.00
_cell.angle_beta   90.00
_cell.angle_gamma   90.00
#
_symmetry.space_group_name_H-M   'P 1'
#
loop_
_entity.id
_entity.type
_entity.pdbx_description
1 polymer ?
#
loop_
_entity_poly.entity_id
_entity_poly.type
_entity_poly.pdbx_seq_one_letter_code
_entity_poly.pdbx_strand_id
1 'polypeptide(L)'
;MRVPVRPSYARLVLRIIDARTGEPVHAAPARRGLTRVEVHAPGSDPTNLRVLLVADLLVRALELGGTPVWALLTGGSRQAELRADATALGIRPFEDSPDVSAGLGEAQVVHVAAEGGAAPDGARIAVAPVEETEPGTPRGERREAGTSDAVSGELGLPVGGAAESGRPSGQSAESGLRGGESADSILPVGESAESGPPSDKSSEPSPPSGRPAEADPLADKSSESDPANGQSVGRGTLGGVDPTVLRLALLTRHHDAPVRLDAGVLEEAGATLARWRGAVARWARRPSRPVPDDVRRRLRGAWEDDLDVPRVLDELRRVENEPELPDGARFETYAYADRLLGLELTRDLGAPS
;
A
#
# COMPACT_ATOMS: atom_id res chain seq x y z
N MET A 1 -19.23 -3.24 -43.84
CA MET A 1 -18.33 -2.45 -42.98
C MET A 1 -18.44 -3.01 -41.57
N ARG A 2 -17.49 -3.86 -41.15
CA ARG A 2 -17.49 -4.47 -39.80
C ARG A 2 -17.13 -3.37 -38.80
N VAL A 3 -18.03 -3.09 -37.87
CA VAL A 3 -17.72 -2.27 -36.69
C VAL A 3 -16.58 -2.98 -35.94
N PRO A 4 -15.45 -2.32 -35.64
CA PRO A 4 -14.46 -2.93 -34.77
C PRO A 4 -15.12 -3.13 -33.40
N VAL A 5 -15.26 -4.39 -33.01
CA VAL A 5 -15.60 -4.75 -31.64
C VAL A 5 -14.47 -4.16 -30.80
N ARG A 6 -14.77 -3.15 -29.97
CA ARG A 6 -13.83 -2.66 -28.96
C ARG A 6 -13.35 -3.88 -28.18
N PRO A 7 -12.04 -4.06 -27.94
CA PRO A 7 -11.60 -5.16 -27.10
C PRO A 7 -12.38 -5.07 -25.80
N SER A 8 -13.14 -6.11 -25.48
CA SER A 8 -13.64 -6.31 -24.13
C SER A 8 -12.39 -6.34 -23.26
N TYR A 9 -12.05 -5.21 -22.65
CA TYR A 9 -11.01 -5.16 -21.64
C TYR A 9 -11.46 -6.17 -20.59
N ALA A 10 -10.83 -7.35 -20.58
CA ALA A 10 -10.84 -8.20 -19.42
C ALA A 10 -10.48 -7.25 -18.29
N ARG A 11 -11.46 -6.98 -17.43
CA ARG A 11 -11.30 -6.08 -16.30
C ARG A 11 -10.25 -6.80 -15.48
N LEU A 12 -9.00 -6.36 -15.58
CA LEU A 12 -7.91 -6.95 -14.82
C LEU A 12 -8.33 -6.76 -13.36
N VAL A 13 -8.59 -7.88 -12.70
CA VAL A 13 -8.97 -7.92 -11.30
C VAL A 13 -7.66 -7.94 -10.54
N LEU A 14 -7.51 -7.05 -9.56
CA LEU A 14 -6.35 -7.01 -8.68
C LEU A 14 -6.04 -8.43 -8.19
N ARG A 15 -4.83 -8.89 -8.52
CA ARG A 15 -4.29 -10.18 -8.14
C ARG A 15 -3.22 -9.96 -7.10
N ILE A 16 -3.18 -10.81 -6.10
CA ILE A 16 -2.16 -10.80 -5.05
C ILE A 16 -1.54 -12.19 -4.97
N ILE A 17 -0.30 -12.28 -4.52
CA ILE A 17 0.33 -13.56 -4.16
C ILE A 17 -0.10 -13.87 -2.73
N ASP A 18 -0.88 -14.93 -2.55
CA ASP A 18 -1.27 -15.36 -1.21
C ASP A 18 -0.03 -15.90 -0.48
N ALA A 19 0.47 -15.14 0.48
CA ALA A 19 1.68 -15.47 1.25
C ALA A 19 1.61 -16.84 1.95
N ARG A 20 0.41 -17.39 2.13
CA ARG A 20 0.19 -18.71 2.75
C ARG A 20 0.46 -19.87 1.78
N THR A 21 0.22 -19.66 0.49
CA THR A 21 0.30 -20.69 -0.55
C THR A 21 1.37 -20.41 -1.59
N GLY A 22 1.82 -19.16 -1.72
CA GLY A 22 2.68 -18.69 -2.80
C GLY A 22 1.96 -18.55 -4.15
N GLU A 23 0.66 -18.83 -4.19
CA GLU A 23 -0.12 -18.84 -5.42
C GLU A 23 -0.84 -17.51 -5.65
N PRO A 24 -1.00 -17.08 -6.91
CA PRO A 24 -1.75 -15.88 -7.21
C PRO A 24 -3.26 -16.09 -7.00
N VAL A 25 -3.89 -15.16 -6.30
CA VAL A 25 -5.35 -15.15 -6.04
C VAL A 25 -5.94 -13.77 -6.36
N HIS A 26 -7.24 -13.71 -6.66
CA HIS A 26 -7.91 -12.42 -6.84
C HIS A 26 -8.24 -11.79 -5.48
N ALA A 27 -7.81 -10.54 -5.29
CA ALA A 27 -8.07 -9.79 -4.07
C ALA A 27 -9.52 -9.29 -3.96
N ALA A 28 -10.28 -9.32 -5.07
CA ALA A 28 -11.68 -8.94 -5.12
C ALA A 28 -12.53 -10.07 -5.73
N PRO A 29 -13.79 -10.23 -5.28
CA PRO A 29 -14.68 -11.23 -5.83
C PRO A 29 -15.04 -10.92 -7.29
N ALA A 30 -15.26 -11.96 -8.10
CA ALA A 30 -15.59 -11.82 -9.52
C ALA A 30 -16.96 -11.16 -9.76
N ARG A 31 -17.88 -11.25 -8.80
CA ARG A 31 -19.15 -10.52 -8.75
C ARG A 31 -18.98 -9.32 -7.83
N ARG A 32 -19.65 -8.19 -8.10
CA ARG A 32 -19.55 -6.91 -7.37
C ARG A 32 -19.89 -7.02 -5.87
N GLY A 33 -19.06 -7.70 -5.11
CA GLY A 33 -19.16 -7.90 -3.68
C GLY A 33 -18.19 -7.00 -2.93
N LEU A 34 -18.50 -6.77 -1.67
CA LEU A 34 -17.63 -6.06 -0.74
C LEU A 34 -16.35 -6.87 -0.52
N THR A 35 -15.20 -6.22 -0.60
CA THR A 35 -13.92 -6.80 -0.14
C THR A 35 -13.63 -6.27 1.26
N ARG A 36 -13.37 -7.16 2.20
CA ARG A 36 -12.91 -6.77 3.53
C ARG A 36 -11.39 -6.84 3.58
N VAL A 37 -10.76 -5.75 4.00
CA VAL A 37 -9.32 -5.70 4.24
C VAL A 37 -9.12 -5.66 5.74
N GLU A 38 -8.52 -6.70 6.31
CA GLU A 38 -8.23 -6.78 7.75
C GLU A 38 -6.72 -6.65 7.96
N VAL A 39 -6.32 -5.61 8.68
CA VAL A 39 -4.92 -5.25 8.90
C VAL A 39 -4.50 -5.67 10.29
N HIS A 40 -3.42 -6.45 10.38
CA HIS A 40 -2.88 -6.96 11.64
C HIS A 40 -1.55 -6.29 11.96
N ALA A 41 -1.60 -5.28 12.82
CA ALA A 41 -0.45 -4.47 13.23
C ALA A 41 -0.38 -4.33 14.76
N PRO A 42 0.11 -5.35 15.49
CA PRO A 42 0.10 -5.35 16.96
C PRO A 42 1.14 -4.41 17.59
N GLY A 43 2.16 -3.99 16.83
CA GLY A 43 3.25 -3.12 17.30
C GLY A 43 3.16 -1.69 16.75
N SER A 44 4.08 -0.83 17.18
CA SER A 44 4.22 0.56 16.70
C SER A 44 5.54 0.80 15.96
N ASP A 45 6.25 -0.25 15.59
CA ASP A 45 7.52 -0.17 14.87
C ASP A 45 7.33 0.19 13.37
N PRO A 46 8.40 0.55 12.64
CA PRO A 46 8.33 0.88 11.22
C PRO A 46 7.78 -0.25 10.33
N THR A 47 7.90 -1.51 10.74
CA THR A 47 7.31 -2.65 10.02
C THR A 47 5.79 -2.61 10.11
N ASN A 48 5.23 -2.35 11.30
CA ASN A 48 3.79 -2.18 11.49
C ASN A 48 3.24 -0.94 10.75
N LEU A 49 4.03 0.12 10.66
CA LEU A 49 3.69 1.28 9.83
C LEU A 49 3.67 0.93 8.33
N ARG A 50 4.64 0.13 7.86
CA ARG A 50 4.65 -0.38 6.48
C ARG A 50 3.47 -1.31 6.20
N VAL A 51 3.03 -2.11 7.16
CA VAL A 51 1.80 -2.93 7.07
C VAL A 51 0.58 -2.05 6.80
N LEU A 52 0.41 -0.96 7.57
CA LEU A 52 -0.68 0.00 7.33
C LEU A 52 -0.57 0.68 5.96
N LEU A 53 0.65 1.01 5.52
CA LEU A 53 0.89 1.62 4.21
C LEU A 53 0.49 0.68 3.06
N VAL A 54 0.91 -0.59 3.10
CA VAL A 54 0.54 -1.60 2.10
C VAL A 54 -0.96 -1.84 2.09
N ALA A 55 -1.60 -1.86 3.26
CA ALA A 55 -3.06 -1.95 3.35
C ALA A 55 -3.76 -0.75 2.70
N ASP A 56 -3.29 0.48 2.92
CA ASP A 56 -3.84 1.68 2.26
C ASP A 56 -3.68 1.62 0.73
N LEU A 57 -2.54 1.11 0.24
CA LEU A 57 -2.34 0.87 -1.19
C LEU A 57 -3.34 -0.15 -1.74
N LEU A 58 -3.56 -1.26 -1.03
CA LEU A 58 -4.55 -2.27 -1.40
C LEU A 58 -5.95 -1.65 -1.51
N VAL A 59 -6.37 -0.89 -0.50
CA VAL A 59 -7.68 -0.21 -0.50
C VAL A 59 -7.77 0.76 -1.69
N ARG A 60 -6.74 1.57 -1.94
CA ARG A 60 -6.70 2.50 -3.09
C ARG A 60 -6.76 1.76 -4.42
N ALA A 61 -6.03 0.66 -4.58
CA ALA A 61 -6.02 -0.15 -5.79
C ALA A 61 -7.41 -0.76 -6.06
N LEU A 62 -8.05 -1.31 -5.03
CA LEU A 62 -9.41 -1.86 -5.11
C LEU A 62 -10.44 -0.80 -5.52
N GLU A 63 -10.40 0.39 -4.90
CA GLU A 63 -11.29 1.50 -5.24
C GLU A 63 -11.05 2.05 -6.65
N LEU A 64 -9.79 2.13 -7.10
CA LEU A 64 -9.44 2.48 -8.48
C LEU A 64 -9.93 1.43 -9.50
N GLY A 65 -10.14 0.19 -9.06
CA GLY A 65 -10.83 -0.88 -9.78
C GLY A 65 -12.37 -0.79 -9.73
N GLY A 66 -12.91 0.02 -8.81
CA GLY A 66 -14.34 0.16 -8.54
C GLY A 66 -14.89 -0.91 -7.60
N THR A 67 -14.03 -1.58 -6.83
CA THR A 67 -14.44 -2.55 -5.81
C THR A 67 -14.73 -1.80 -4.50
N PRO A 68 -15.93 -1.94 -3.91
CA PRO A 68 -16.19 -1.40 -2.59
C PRO A 68 -15.36 -2.14 -1.54
N VAL A 69 -14.77 -1.39 -0.61
CA VAL A 69 -13.86 -1.92 0.41
C VAL A 69 -14.35 -1.54 1.81
N TRP A 70 -14.25 -2.47 2.75
CA TRP A 70 -14.36 -2.18 4.17
C TRP A 70 -13.04 -2.54 4.85
N ALA A 71 -12.35 -1.54 5.38
CA ALA A 71 -10.98 -1.67 5.87
C ALA A 71 -10.96 -1.59 7.40
N LEU A 72 -10.48 -2.66 8.04
CA LEU A 72 -10.47 -2.86 9.49
C LEU A 72 -9.03 -2.96 9.99
N LEU A 73 -8.76 -2.40 11.16
CA LEU A 73 -7.51 -2.58 11.90
C LEU A 73 -7.77 -3.44 13.15
N THR A 74 -7.06 -4.56 13.27
CA THR A 74 -7.04 -5.38 14.49
C THR A 74 -5.99 -4.82 15.46
N GLY A 75 -6.40 -4.60 16.71
CA GLY A 75 -5.68 -3.76 17.66
C GLY A 75 -4.68 -4.46 18.59
N GLY A 76 -3.73 -3.67 19.09
CA GLY A 76 -2.83 -3.95 20.22
C GLY A 76 -2.71 -2.70 21.13
N SER A 77 -1.99 -2.77 22.26
CA SER A 77 -1.99 -1.73 23.29
C SER A 77 -1.41 -0.35 22.89
N ARG A 78 -0.69 -0.25 21.76
CA ARG A 78 -0.07 1.01 21.25
C ARG A 78 -0.71 1.58 19.98
N GLN A 79 -1.99 1.27 19.73
CA GLN A 79 -2.67 1.62 18.47
C GLN A 79 -2.79 3.14 18.19
N ALA A 80 -2.87 3.98 19.22
CA ALA A 80 -3.04 5.42 19.04
C ALA A 80 -1.79 6.12 18.46
N GLU A 81 -0.59 5.73 18.91
CA GLU A 81 0.68 6.25 18.38
C GLU A 81 0.86 5.85 16.92
N LEU A 82 0.66 4.56 16.62
CA LEU A 82 0.73 4.05 15.26
C LEU A 82 -0.25 4.76 14.31
N ARG A 83 -1.47 5.07 14.77
CA ARG A 83 -2.45 5.85 13.98
C ARG A 83 -2.01 7.27 13.71
N ALA A 84 -1.38 7.92 14.69
CA ALA A 84 -0.85 9.28 14.51
C ALA A 84 0.24 9.29 13.45
N ASP A 85 1.19 8.35 13.53
CA ASP A 85 2.26 8.19 12.53
C ASP A 85 1.67 7.85 11.15
N ALA A 86 0.71 6.93 11.07
CA ALA A 86 0.03 6.58 9.83
C ALA A 86 -0.68 7.79 9.19
N THR A 87 -1.36 8.60 10.00
CA THR A 87 -2.00 9.84 9.55
C THR A 87 -0.97 10.82 9.01
N ALA A 88 0.18 10.97 9.67
CA ALA A 88 1.27 11.83 9.19
C ALA A 88 1.77 11.37 7.81
N LEU A 89 1.82 10.05 7.56
CA LEU A 89 2.19 9.45 6.26
C LEU A 89 1.07 9.53 5.19
N GLY A 90 -0.06 10.19 5.48
CA GLY A 90 -1.19 10.28 4.55
C GLY A 90 -1.92 8.94 4.32
N ILE A 91 -1.77 7.99 5.25
CA ILE A 91 -2.51 6.71 5.25
C ILE A 91 -3.94 7.01 5.67
N ARG A 92 -4.93 6.49 4.92
CA ARG A 92 -6.34 6.67 5.27
C ARG A 92 -6.69 5.87 6.52
N PRO A 93 -7.61 6.39 7.37
CA PRO A 93 -7.97 5.69 8.60
C PRO A 93 -8.64 4.34 8.29
N PHE A 94 -8.37 3.38 9.15
CA PHE A 94 -9.02 2.07 9.18
C PHE A 94 -10.02 2.04 10.33
N GLU A 95 -11.19 1.46 10.11
CA GLU A 95 -12.18 1.26 11.16
C GLU A 95 -11.63 0.28 12.20
N ASP A 96 -12.01 0.45 13.47
CA ASP A 96 -11.73 -0.58 14.46
C ASP A 96 -12.51 -1.85 14.09
N SER A 97 -11.85 -3.01 14.12
CA SER A 97 -12.57 -4.27 14.02
C SER A 97 -13.41 -4.44 15.29
N PRO A 98 -14.76 -4.37 15.24
CA PRO A 98 -15.54 -4.92 16.34
C PRO A 98 -15.33 -6.45 16.36
N ASP A 99 -15.57 -7.13 17.49
CA ASP A 99 -15.60 -8.60 17.60
C ASP A 99 -16.69 -9.27 16.72
N VAL A 100 -17.28 -8.53 15.77
CA VAL A 100 -18.39 -8.92 14.90
C VAL A 100 -17.83 -9.65 13.68
N SER A 101 -17.26 -10.82 13.93
CA SER A 101 -16.98 -11.85 12.92
C SER A 101 -18.27 -12.50 12.37
N ALA A 102 -19.46 -12.16 12.92
CA ALA A 102 -20.70 -12.90 12.66
C ALA A 102 -21.68 -12.30 11.62
N GLY A 103 -21.42 -11.12 11.02
CA GLY A 103 -22.49 -10.34 10.39
C GLY A 103 -22.55 -10.21 8.87
N LEU A 104 -21.46 -10.44 8.14
CA LEU A 104 -21.37 -10.13 6.70
C LEU A 104 -20.81 -11.34 5.95
N GLY A 105 -21.69 -12.29 5.61
CA GLY A 105 -21.36 -13.49 4.83
C GLY A 105 -20.72 -13.19 3.47
N GLU A 106 -20.09 -14.21 2.88
CA GLU A 106 -19.49 -14.27 1.52
C GLU A 106 -18.57 -13.11 1.06
N ALA A 107 -18.19 -12.17 1.93
CA ALA A 107 -17.22 -11.14 1.59
C ALA A 107 -15.83 -11.78 1.40
N GLN A 108 -15.14 -11.46 0.30
CA GLN A 108 -13.73 -11.80 0.15
C GLN A 108 -12.96 -11.07 1.25
N VAL A 109 -12.25 -11.81 2.09
CA VAL A 109 -11.38 -11.25 3.12
C VAL A 109 -9.93 -11.32 2.63
N VAL A 110 -9.23 -10.20 2.72
CA VAL A 110 -7.79 -10.10 2.48
C VAL A 110 -7.13 -9.62 3.77
N HIS A 111 -6.20 -10.41 4.28
CA HIS A 111 -5.43 -10.07 5.47
C HIS A 111 -4.09 -9.43 5.08
N VAL A 112 -3.73 -8.32 5.72
CA VAL A 112 -2.41 -7.69 5.57
C VAL A 112 -1.70 -7.73 6.91
N ALA A 113 -0.53 -8.36 6.97
CA ALA A 113 0.20 -8.56 8.20
C ALA A 113 1.70 -8.60 7.95
N ALA A 114 2.50 -8.39 8.99
CA ALA A 114 3.94 -8.68 8.92
C ALA A 114 4.18 -10.17 8.58
N GLU A 115 5.30 -10.43 7.90
CA GLU A 115 5.76 -11.79 7.61
C GLU A 115 5.82 -12.64 8.88
N GLY A 116 5.39 -13.90 8.80
CA GLY A 116 5.39 -14.84 9.93
C GLY A 116 4.34 -14.59 11.01
N GLY A 117 3.52 -13.53 10.94
CA GLY A 117 2.42 -13.32 11.89
C GLY A 117 1.36 -14.44 11.82
N ALA A 118 0.67 -14.75 12.91
CA ALA A 118 -0.51 -15.62 12.84
C ALA A 118 -1.65 -14.84 12.17
N ALA A 119 -2.29 -15.41 11.15
CA ALA A 119 -3.43 -14.79 10.47
C ALA A 119 -4.60 -15.78 10.38
N PRO A 120 -5.84 -15.28 10.44
CA PRO A 120 -7.04 -16.09 10.19
C PRO A 120 -7.09 -16.65 8.76
N ASP A 121 -8.07 -17.52 8.49
CA ASP A 121 -8.31 -18.04 7.14
C ASP A 121 -8.73 -16.93 6.16
N GLY A 122 -8.06 -16.87 5.00
CA GLY A 122 -8.30 -15.88 3.95
C GLY A 122 -7.06 -15.67 3.08
N ALA A 123 -7.20 -14.92 1.98
CA ALA A 123 -6.05 -14.54 1.16
C ALA A 123 -5.14 -13.58 1.94
N ARG A 124 -3.82 -13.75 1.86
CA ARG A 124 -2.89 -13.00 2.70
C ARG A 124 -1.81 -12.26 1.91
N ILE A 125 -1.61 -11.00 2.27
CA ILE A 125 -0.42 -10.21 1.90
C ILE A 125 0.52 -10.20 3.10
N ALA A 126 1.74 -10.71 2.94
CA ALA A 126 2.80 -10.64 3.95
C ALA A 126 3.72 -9.46 3.67
N VAL A 127 3.95 -8.63 4.68
CA VAL A 127 4.82 -7.46 4.57
C VAL A 127 6.16 -7.76 5.23
N ALA A 128 7.23 -7.69 4.43
CA ALA A 128 8.59 -7.91 4.87
C ALA A 128 9.06 -6.79 5.82
N PRO A 129 10.04 -7.10 6.70
CA PRO A 129 10.45 -6.18 7.75
C PRO A 129 11.10 -4.89 7.23
N VAL A 130 11.04 -3.86 8.07
CA VAL A 130 11.79 -2.62 7.92
C VAL A 130 12.92 -2.60 8.94
N GLU A 131 14.15 -2.52 8.44
CA GLU A 131 15.37 -2.40 9.23
C GLU A 131 15.80 -0.93 9.27
N GLU A 132 15.77 -0.30 10.43
CA GLU A 132 16.38 1.01 10.62
C GLU A 132 17.87 0.83 10.90
N THR A 133 18.70 1.45 10.07
CA THR A 133 20.13 1.53 10.36
C THR A 133 20.34 2.79 11.18
N GLU A 134 20.54 2.66 12.49
CA GLU A 134 21.03 3.78 13.29
C GLU A 134 22.33 4.29 12.65
N PRO A 135 22.51 5.63 12.51
CA PRO A 135 23.76 6.17 12.01
C PRO A 135 24.86 5.68 12.94
N GLY A 136 25.65 4.73 12.43
CA GLY A 136 26.71 4.10 13.19
C GLY A 136 27.58 5.19 13.78
N THR A 137 27.63 5.27 15.12
CA THR A 137 28.75 5.95 15.77
C THR A 137 30.01 5.39 15.12
N PRO A 138 30.88 6.23 14.51
CA PRO A 138 32.06 5.71 13.86
C PRO A 138 32.81 4.90 14.90
N ARG A 139 32.84 3.58 14.72
CA ARG A 139 33.57 2.67 15.58
C ARG A 139 35.01 3.04 15.37
N GLY A 140 35.52 3.90 16.25
CA GLY A 140 36.90 4.34 16.23
C GLY A 140 37.75 3.10 16.05
N GLU A 141 38.46 3.05 14.92
CA GLU A 141 39.48 2.06 14.67
C GLU A 141 40.48 2.17 15.81
N ARG A 142 40.29 1.33 16.83
CA ARG A 142 41.30 1.10 17.84
C ARG A 142 42.40 0.39 17.07
N ARG A 143 43.39 1.16 16.65
CA ARG A 143 44.68 0.67 16.15
C ARG A 143 45.21 -0.31 17.18
N GLU A 144 45.05 -1.60 16.91
CA GLU A 144 45.80 -2.62 17.64
C GLU A 144 47.25 -2.49 17.21
N ALA A 145 48.05 -1.97 18.13
CA ALA A 145 49.49 -2.12 18.11
C ALA A 145 49.80 -3.62 18.27
N GLY A 146 50.20 -4.26 17.17
CA GLY A 146 50.70 -5.63 17.13
C GLY A 146 52.08 -5.66 16.50
N THR A 147 53.10 -5.73 17.35
CA THR A 147 54.49 -6.03 17.02
C THR A 147 54.64 -7.54 16.79
N SER A 148 55.11 -7.97 15.61
CA SER A 148 56.09 -9.06 15.42
C SER A 148 56.40 -9.19 13.92
N ASP A 149 57.59 -8.82 13.45
CA ASP A 149 58.81 -9.62 13.40
C ASP A 149 58.83 -10.62 12.23
N ALA A 150 59.90 -10.56 11.45
CA ALA A 150 60.04 -11.11 10.10
C ALA A 150 60.62 -12.53 10.11
N VAL A 151 60.14 -13.43 9.23
CA VAL A 151 60.97 -14.48 8.61
C VAL A 151 60.47 -14.81 7.20
N SER A 152 61.43 -14.85 6.28
CA SER A 152 61.37 -15.20 4.86
C SER A 152 60.94 -16.64 4.55
N GLY A 153 60.42 -16.85 3.33
CA GLY A 153 60.24 -18.19 2.74
C GLY A 153 59.60 -18.14 1.35
N GLU A 154 60.45 -18.20 0.33
CA GLU A 154 60.16 -18.13 -1.11
C GLU A 154 59.81 -19.53 -1.71
N LEU A 155 59.27 -19.51 -2.95
CA LEU A 155 59.12 -20.60 -3.94
C LEU A 155 57.86 -21.48 -3.76
N GLY A 156 57.04 -21.82 -4.75
CA GLY A 156 57.07 -21.69 -6.20
C GLY A 156 56.02 -22.69 -6.77
N LEU A 157 55.24 -22.24 -7.75
CA LEU A 157 54.24 -22.95 -8.59
C LEU A 157 54.75 -24.31 -9.15
N PRO A 158 53.91 -25.27 -9.66
CA PRO A 158 52.96 -25.01 -10.76
C PRO A 158 51.72 -25.92 -11.01
N VAL A 159 50.76 -25.31 -11.74
CA VAL A 159 50.02 -25.75 -12.97
C VAL A 159 49.29 -27.10 -13.05
N GLY A 160 48.03 -27.01 -13.54
CA GLY A 160 47.33 -28.00 -14.39
C GLY A 160 45.97 -28.41 -13.80
N GLY A 161 44.82 -28.44 -14.50
CA GLY A 161 44.45 -28.29 -15.90
C GLY A 161 43.11 -29.02 -16.13
N ALA A 162 42.29 -28.54 -17.08
CA ALA A 162 41.11 -29.15 -17.73
C ALA A 162 39.88 -29.51 -16.85
N ALA A 163 38.64 -29.06 -17.12
CA ALA A 163 37.78 -29.17 -18.31
C ALA A 163 37.21 -30.59 -18.54
N GLU A 164 35.91 -30.77 -18.24
CA GLU A 164 34.96 -31.72 -18.86
C GLU A 164 33.55 -31.31 -18.36
N SER A 165 32.66 -30.71 -19.15
CA SER A 165 31.74 -31.31 -20.13
C SER A 165 30.99 -32.56 -19.64
N GLY A 166 29.70 -32.41 -19.39
CA GLY A 166 28.80 -33.54 -19.12
C GLY A 166 27.33 -33.12 -19.16
N ARG A 167 26.74 -33.02 -20.35
CA ARG A 167 25.27 -33.14 -20.53
C ARG A 167 24.86 -34.58 -20.23
N PRO A 168 23.60 -34.79 -19.86
CA PRO A 168 22.84 -35.72 -20.67
C PRO A 168 21.44 -35.20 -21.04
N SER A 169 21.09 -35.52 -22.28
CA SER A 169 19.75 -35.51 -22.83
C SER A 169 18.93 -36.66 -22.24
N GLY A 170 17.66 -36.42 -21.92
CA GLY A 170 16.66 -37.44 -21.60
C GLY A 170 15.30 -36.98 -22.11
N GLN A 171 14.78 -37.70 -23.11
CA GLN A 171 13.48 -37.50 -23.76
C GLN A 171 12.39 -38.31 -23.04
N SER A 172 11.15 -37.92 -23.34
CA SER A 172 9.92 -38.74 -23.27
C SER A 172 9.34 -38.88 -21.85
N ALA A 173 8.04 -38.81 -21.61
CA ALA A 173 6.85 -38.84 -22.46
C ALA A 173 5.72 -38.20 -21.63
N GLU A 174 4.72 -37.56 -22.23
CA GLU A 174 3.36 -37.68 -21.69
C GLU A 174 2.32 -37.70 -22.83
N SER A 175 1.50 -38.73 -22.71
CA SER A 175 0.41 -39.18 -23.54
C SER A 175 -0.81 -38.25 -23.46
N GLY A 176 -1.48 -38.08 -24.59
CA GLY A 176 -2.83 -37.53 -24.61
C GLY A 176 -3.85 -38.50 -24.02
N LEU A 177 -4.85 -37.95 -23.34
CA LEU A 177 -6.17 -38.56 -23.22
C LEU A 177 -7.26 -37.50 -23.42
N ARG A 178 -8.05 -37.75 -24.46
CA ARG A 178 -9.36 -37.18 -24.76
C ARG A 178 -10.42 -37.87 -23.90
N GLY A 179 -11.49 -37.13 -23.63
CA GLY A 179 -12.86 -37.68 -23.71
C GLY A 179 -13.56 -37.87 -22.37
N GLY A 180 -14.76 -37.29 -22.27
CA GLY A 180 -15.67 -37.58 -21.16
C GLY A 180 -16.75 -36.53 -20.95
N GLU A 181 -17.53 -36.25 -21.99
CA GLU A 181 -18.83 -35.59 -21.86
C GLU A 181 -19.79 -36.48 -21.04
N SER A 182 -20.57 -35.89 -20.14
CA SER A 182 -21.93 -36.37 -19.82
C SER A 182 -22.72 -35.27 -19.13
N ALA A 183 -23.78 -34.88 -19.82
CA ALA A 183 -24.89 -34.11 -19.32
C ALA A 183 -25.69 -34.96 -18.31
N ASP A 184 -26.29 -34.33 -17.31
CA ASP A 184 -27.67 -34.68 -17.03
C ASP A 184 -28.49 -33.46 -16.64
N SER A 185 -29.67 -33.39 -17.24
CA SER A 185 -30.64 -32.32 -17.16
C SER A 185 -31.74 -32.77 -16.20
N ILE A 186 -32.07 -31.96 -15.19
CA ILE A 186 -33.36 -32.10 -14.50
C ILE A 186 -34.04 -30.73 -14.49
N LEU A 187 -35.23 -30.72 -15.10
CA LEU A 187 -36.15 -29.60 -15.25
C LEU A 187 -36.85 -29.21 -13.92
N PRO A 188 -37.48 -28.02 -13.86
CA PRO A 188 -38.09 -27.49 -12.64
C PRO A 188 -39.59 -27.83 -12.53
N VAL A 189 -40.08 -27.90 -11.29
CA VAL A 189 -41.51 -27.87 -10.89
C VAL A 189 -41.58 -26.90 -9.69
N GLY A 190 -42.33 -25.79 -9.80
CA GLY A 190 -43.63 -25.57 -9.12
C GLY A 190 -43.44 -25.35 -7.60
N GLU A 191 -43.97 -24.35 -6.90
CA GLU A 191 -45.19 -23.56 -7.02
C GLU A 191 -45.14 -22.45 -5.94
N SER A 192 -45.99 -21.45 -6.11
CA SER A 192 -46.24 -20.26 -5.29
C SER A 192 -46.41 -20.49 -3.78
N ALA A 193 -45.98 -19.52 -2.96
CA ALA A 193 -46.74 -19.07 -1.79
C ALA A 193 -46.33 -17.66 -1.35
N GLU A 194 -47.35 -16.80 -1.39
CA GLU A 194 -47.49 -15.45 -0.89
C GLU A 194 -47.43 -15.42 0.66
N SER A 195 -46.75 -14.44 1.25
CA SER A 195 -47.00 -13.97 2.64
C SER A 195 -46.35 -12.61 2.86
N GLY A 196 -47.19 -11.60 3.06
CA GLY A 196 -46.81 -10.20 3.28
C GLY A 196 -46.21 -9.93 4.67
N PRO A 197 -45.63 -8.72 4.87
CA PRO A 197 -45.06 -8.32 6.15
C PRO A 197 -46.13 -7.86 7.15
N PRO A 198 -45.98 -8.10 8.46
CA PRO A 198 -46.83 -7.48 9.46
C PRO A 198 -46.40 -6.05 9.75
N SER A 199 -47.38 -5.15 9.69
CA SER A 199 -47.34 -3.79 10.21
C SER A 199 -47.80 -3.79 11.67
N ASP A 200 -47.00 -3.25 12.59
CA ASP A 200 -47.48 -2.63 13.84
C ASP A 200 -46.38 -1.65 14.33
N LYS A 201 -46.59 -0.35 14.17
CA LYS A 201 -47.14 0.62 15.14
C LYS A 201 -46.15 1.09 16.21
N SER A 202 -45.71 2.33 15.99
CA SER A 202 -45.71 3.46 16.93
C SER A 202 -45.09 3.26 18.32
N SER A 203 -43.96 3.94 18.54
CA SER A 203 -43.66 4.64 19.80
C SER A 203 -42.50 5.62 19.59
N GLU A 204 -42.82 6.89 19.30
CA GLU A 204 -41.91 8.03 19.49
C GLU A 204 -41.93 8.44 20.98
N PRO A 205 -40.77 8.68 21.62
CA PRO A 205 -40.72 9.39 22.89
C PRO A 205 -40.49 10.90 22.68
N SER A 206 -41.42 11.70 23.21
CA SER A 206 -41.33 13.16 23.32
C SER A 206 -40.23 13.62 24.30
N PRO A 207 -39.62 14.81 24.12
CA PRO A 207 -38.60 15.35 25.00
C PRO A 207 -39.20 16.09 26.21
N PRO A 208 -38.53 16.14 27.38
CA PRO A 208 -38.92 17.05 28.45
C PRO A 208 -38.37 18.46 28.22
N SER A 209 -39.28 19.43 28.27
CA SER A 209 -39.00 20.86 28.35
C SER A 209 -38.83 21.27 29.81
N GLY A 210 -37.76 22.03 30.13
CA GLY A 210 -37.50 22.52 31.49
C GLY A 210 -36.31 23.48 31.56
N ARG A 211 -36.58 24.78 31.47
CA ARG A 211 -35.80 25.94 31.97
C ARG A 211 -36.85 26.98 32.40
N PRO A 212 -36.57 27.99 33.27
CA PRO A 212 -35.26 28.59 33.57
C PRO A 212 -35.01 28.92 35.07
N ALA A 213 -33.80 29.38 35.40
CA ALA A 213 -33.58 30.35 36.48
C ALA A 213 -32.24 31.09 36.29
N GLU A 214 -32.37 32.41 36.07
CA GLU A 214 -31.43 33.52 36.35
C GLU A 214 -30.84 33.45 37.78
N ALA A 215 -29.76 34.10 38.21
CA ALA A 215 -28.78 35.02 37.65
C ALA A 215 -27.56 35.07 38.60
N ASP A 216 -26.44 35.56 38.04
CA ASP A 216 -25.19 36.07 38.61
C ASP A 216 -25.36 36.97 39.87
N PRO A 217 -24.32 37.19 40.73
CA PRO A 217 -23.19 38.05 40.32
C PRO A 217 -21.79 37.88 40.97
N LEU A 218 -20.81 38.35 40.19
CA LEU A 218 -19.57 39.08 40.52
C LEU A 218 -18.56 38.47 41.51
N ALA A 219 -17.38 38.13 40.98
CA ALA A 219 -16.10 38.58 41.54
C ALA A 219 -15.03 38.69 40.44
N ASP A 220 -14.74 39.93 40.08
CA ASP A 220 -13.52 40.43 39.45
C ASP A 220 -12.28 39.99 40.25
N LYS A 221 -11.31 39.36 39.58
CA LYS A 221 -9.88 39.66 39.75
C LYS A 221 -9.12 39.39 38.45
N SER A 222 -8.74 40.49 37.83
CA SER A 222 -7.62 40.61 36.90
C SER A 222 -6.36 39.96 37.47
N SER A 223 -5.77 39.02 36.75
CA SER A 223 -4.39 38.58 36.92
C SER A 223 -3.86 38.14 35.56
N GLU A 224 -3.23 39.12 34.91
CA GLU A 224 -2.28 38.97 33.81
C GLU A 224 -1.41 37.72 34.04
N SER A 225 -1.60 36.71 33.19
CA SER A 225 -0.69 35.58 33.08
C SER A 225 -0.48 35.28 31.60
N ASP A 226 0.80 35.26 31.24
CA ASP A 226 1.42 35.15 29.92
C ASP A 226 0.66 34.33 28.86
N PRO A 227 0.55 34.81 27.61
CA PRO A 227 0.10 33.97 26.50
C PRO A 227 1.27 33.12 25.99
N ALA A 228 1.56 32.04 26.72
CA ALA A 228 2.17 30.86 26.14
C ALA A 228 1.06 29.90 25.67
N ASN A 229 0.47 30.15 24.49
CA ASN A 229 0.00 29.06 23.63
C ASN A 229 -0.40 29.55 22.23
N GLY A 230 0.43 29.21 21.25
CA GLY A 230 0.14 29.31 19.82
C GLY A 230 0.61 28.00 19.18
N GLN A 231 -0.32 27.06 19.09
CA GLN A 231 -0.24 25.74 18.47
C GLN A 231 0.74 25.64 17.28
N SER A 232 1.72 24.73 17.41
CA SER A 232 2.05 23.80 16.33
C SER A 232 1.85 22.38 16.86
N VAL A 233 0.77 21.83 16.35
CA VAL A 233 0.25 20.48 16.49
C VAL A 233 1.31 19.45 16.07
N GLY A 234 1.53 18.41 16.89
CA GLY A 234 2.01 17.11 16.42
C GLY A 234 3.50 16.96 16.10
N ARG A 235 4.40 17.10 17.09
CA ARG A 235 5.72 16.43 17.02
C ARG A 235 5.57 14.96 17.40
N GLY A 236 4.94 14.21 16.50
CA GLY A 236 4.97 12.76 16.41
C GLY A 236 5.33 12.44 14.98
N THR A 237 6.62 12.54 14.67
CA THR A 237 7.16 12.20 13.35
C THR A 237 8.42 11.42 13.60
N LEU A 238 8.48 10.22 13.06
CA LEU A 238 9.63 9.32 13.04
C LEU A 238 10.94 10.10 12.83
N GLY A 239 11.60 10.49 13.93
CA GLY A 239 12.84 11.28 13.94
C GLY A 239 12.82 12.67 13.29
N GLY A 240 11.67 13.27 12.96
CA GLY A 240 11.61 14.55 12.23
C GLY A 240 11.76 14.46 10.70
N VAL A 241 11.70 13.24 10.14
CA VAL A 241 11.71 13.01 8.69
C VAL A 241 10.39 13.49 8.07
N ASP A 242 10.45 14.09 6.86
CA ASP A 242 9.25 14.43 6.10
C ASP A 242 8.42 13.15 5.83
N PRO A 243 7.14 13.09 6.24
CA PRO A 243 6.34 11.89 6.09
C PRO A 243 6.17 11.41 4.63
N THR A 244 6.16 12.32 3.65
CA THR A 244 6.07 11.93 2.24
C THR A 244 7.36 11.27 1.77
N VAL A 245 8.51 11.77 2.25
CA VAL A 245 9.83 11.19 1.96
C VAL A 245 9.90 9.78 2.51
N LEU A 246 9.50 9.58 3.77
CA LEU A 246 9.45 8.26 4.36
C LEU A 246 8.48 7.34 3.61
N ARG A 247 7.30 7.84 3.22
CA ARG A 247 6.35 7.08 2.40
C ARG A 247 7.00 6.60 1.10
N LEU A 248 7.65 7.48 0.34
CA LEU A 248 8.34 7.06 -0.90
C LEU A 248 9.45 6.03 -0.63
N ALA A 249 10.24 6.21 0.43
CA ALA A 249 11.29 5.27 0.81
C ALA A 249 10.72 3.86 1.09
N LEU A 250 9.62 3.77 1.84
CA LEU A 250 8.93 2.50 2.14
C LEU A 250 8.30 1.85 0.90
N LEU A 251 7.89 2.64 -0.09
CA LEU A 251 7.28 2.18 -1.35
C LEU A 251 8.31 1.74 -2.41
N THR A 252 9.59 2.02 -2.22
CA THR A 252 10.64 1.75 -3.22
C THR A 252 10.94 0.25 -3.35
N ARG A 253 10.61 -0.55 -2.35
CA ARG A 253 10.70 -2.01 -2.39
C ARG A 253 9.31 -2.63 -2.44
N HIS A 254 9.23 -3.73 -3.17
CA HIS A 254 8.04 -4.58 -3.17
C HIS A 254 7.72 -5.03 -1.74
N HIS A 255 6.43 -5.22 -1.45
CA HIS A 255 5.97 -5.43 -0.08
C HIS A 255 6.52 -6.71 0.56
N ASP A 256 6.89 -7.71 -0.25
CA ASP A 256 7.55 -8.97 0.15
C ASP A 256 9.08 -8.85 0.36
N ALA A 257 9.67 -7.70 0.04
CA ALA A 257 11.11 -7.47 0.15
C ALA A 257 11.42 -6.57 1.35
N PRO A 258 12.42 -6.91 2.19
CA PRO A 258 12.83 -6.07 3.31
C PRO A 258 13.25 -4.66 2.87
N VAL A 259 12.93 -3.65 3.68
CA VAL A 259 13.37 -2.27 3.45
C VAL A 259 14.43 -1.92 4.49
N ARG A 260 15.56 -1.39 4.04
CA ARG A 260 16.54 -0.75 4.93
C ARG A 260 16.36 0.76 4.86
N LEU A 261 16.10 1.37 6.00
CA LEU A 261 16.04 2.82 6.14
C LEU A 261 17.36 3.31 6.68
N ASP A 262 18.06 4.09 5.86
CA ASP A 262 19.23 4.86 6.23
C ASP A 262 19.11 6.30 5.69
N ALA A 263 20.02 7.17 6.11
CA ALA A 263 19.99 8.58 5.72
C ALA A 263 20.10 8.79 4.20
N GLY A 264 20.86 7.94 3.50
CA GLY A 264 21.04 8.03 2.04
C GLY A 264 19.77 7.67 1.28
N VAL A 265 19.06 6.64 1.72
CA VAL A 265 17.75 6.25 1.16
C VAL A 265 16.72 7.38 1.34
N LEU A 266 16.69 8.01 2.52
CA LEU A 266 15.80 9.13 2.77
C LEU A 266 16.17 10.38 1.94
N GLU A 267 17.46 10.67 1.78
CA GLU A 267 17.94 11.75 0.93
C GLU A 267 17.57 11.53 -0.54
N GLU A 268 17.77 10.32 -1.06
CA GLU A 268 17.40 9.96 -2.45
C GLU A 268 15.89 10.07 -2.69
N ALA A 269 15.08 9.60 -1.73
CA ALA A 269 13.63 9.75 -1.77
C ALA A 269 13.22 11.24 -1.75
N GLY A 270 13.84 12.05 -0.90
CA GLY A 270 13.61 13.50 -0.82
C GLY A 270 13.95 14.23 -2.12
N ALA A 271 15.13 13.94 -2.69
CA ALA A 271 15.56 14.50 -3.96
C ALA A 271 14.62 14.09 -5.11
N THR A 272 14.14 12.85 -5.11
CA THR A 272 13.17 12.36 -6.10
C THR A 272 11.83 13.07 -5.99
N LEU A 273 11.28 13.24 -4.79
CA LEU A 273 10.02 13.98 -4.59
C LEU A 273 10.15 15.44 -5.01
N ALA A 274 11.23 16.12 -4.62
CA ALA A 274 11.46 17.51 -5.01
C ALA A 274 11.55 17.65 -6.53
N ARG A 275 12.29 16.76 -7.20
CA ARG A 275 12.37 16.71 -8.67
C ARG A 275 11.00 16.52 -9.31
N TRP A 276 10.24 15.54 -8.86
CA TRP A 276 8.93 15.21 -9.41
C TRP A 276 7.90 16.31 -9.19
N ARG A 277 7.80 16.88 -7.98
CA ARG A 277 6.89 18.00 -7.70
C ARG A 277 7.23 19.23 -8.56
N GLY A 278 8.52 19.54 -8.71
CA GLY A 278 8.98 20.60 -9.62
C GLY A 278 8.64 20.35 -11.09
N ALA A 279 8.77 19.10 -11.55
CA ALA A 279 8.38 18.70 -12.91
C ALA A 279 6.86 18.81 -13.13
N VAL A 280 6.06 18.32 -12.20
CA VAL A 280 4.58 18.40 -12.22
C VAL A 280 4.12 19.86 -12.24
N ALA A 281 4.68 20.72 -11.37
CA ALA A 281 4.37 22.16 -11.36
C ALA A 281 4.72 22.85 -12.68
N ARG A 282 5.80 22.42 -13.35
CA ARG A 282 6.15 22.91 -14.69
C ARG A 282 5.15 22.48 -15.75
N TRP A 283 4.78 21.20 -15.76
CA TRP A 283 3.84 20.65 -16.75
C TRP A 283 2.42 21.17 -16.58
N ALA A 284 1.98 21.45 -15.34
CA ALA A 284 0.66 22.01 -15.05
C ALA A 284 0.39 23.37 -15.70
N ARG A 285 1.43 24.09 -16.15
CA ARG A 285 1.30 25.35 -16.91
C ARG A 285 0.98 25.14 -18.39
N ARG A 286 0.91 23.90 -18.85
CA ARG A 286 0.57 23.53 -20.24
C ARG A 286 -0.89 23.04 -20.30
N PRO A 287 -1.55 23.11 -21.47
CA PRO A 287 -2.89 22.55 -21.62
C PRO A 287 -2.90 21.05 -21.25
N SER A 288 -3.87 20.64 -20.44
CA SER A 288 -4.04 19.23 -20.05
C SER A 288 -4.26 18.35 -21.29
N ARG A 289 -3.75 17.11 -21.23
CA ARG A 289 -3.99 16.06 -22.23
C ARG A 289 -4.23 14.73 -21.51
N PRO A 290 -5.14 13.88 -22.01
CA PRO A 290 -5.44 12.62 -21.34
C PRO A 290 -4.20 11.72 -21.23
N VAL A 291 -4.15 10.93 -20.16
CA VAL A 291 -3.15 9.86 -20.00
C VAL A 291 -3.25 8.89 -21.19
N PRO A 292 -2.16 8.62 -21.92
CA PRO A 292 -2.14 7.63 -22.99
C PRO A 292 -2.57 6.25 -22.51
N ASP A 293 -3.35 5.53 -23.33
CA ASP A 293 -3.92 4.24 -22.95
C ASP A 293 -2.86 3.17 -22.65
N ASP A 294 -1.72 3.21 -23.35
CA ASP A 294 -0.60 2.31 -23.14
C ASP A 294 0.08 2.55 -21.78
N VAL A 295 0.31 3.83 -21.43
CA VAL A 295 0.85 4.24 -20.12
C VAL A 295 -0.11 3.84 -19.02
N ARG A 296 -1.40 4.17 -19.17
CA ARG A 296 -2.45 3.79 -18.22
C ARG A 296 -2.49 2.29 -18.00
N ARG A 297 -2.40 1.48 -19.06
CA ARG A 297 -2.39 0.02 -18.99
C ARG A 297 -1.14 -0.53 -18.30
N ARG A 298 0.04 0.05 -18.54
CA ARG A 298 1.28 -0.36 -17.85
C ARG A 298 1.23 -0.06 -16.36
N LEU A 299 0.84 1.15 -15.99
CA LEU A 299 0.64 1.55 -14.58
C LEU A 299 -0.36 0.63 -13.89
N ARG A 300 -1.53 0.44 -14.52
CA ARG A 300 -2.60 -0.42 -14.02
C ARG A 300 -2.14 -1.86 -13.86
N GLY A 301 -1.51 -2.42 -14.89
CA GLY A 301 -0.99 -3.79 -14.85
C GLY A 301 0.10 -3.99 -13.80
N ALA A 302 0.86 -2.96 -13.43
CA ALA A 302 1.85 -3.04 -12.36
C ALA A 302 1.17 -3.20 -10.99
N TRP A 303 0.30 -2.28 -10.59
CA TRP A 303 -0.33 -2.41 -9.27
C TRP A 303 -1.41 -3.50 -9.20
N GLU A 304 -2.00 -3.91 -10.33
CA GLU A 304 -2.94 -5.05 -10.37
C GLU A 304 -2.23 -6.40 -10.30
N ASP A 305 -0.92 -6.43 -10.50
CA ASP A 305 -0.06 -7.61 -10.34
C ASP A 305 0.68 -7.50 -9.00
N ASP A 306 0.01 -7.93 -7.93
CA ASP A 306 0.54 -8.03 -6.58
C ASP A 306 1.01 -6.71 -5.95
N LEU A 307 0.37 -5.59 -6.32
CA LEU A 307 0.76 -4.26 -5.86
C LEU A 307 2.24 -3.96 -6.15
N ASP A 308 2.71 -4.26 -7.37
CA ASP A 308 4.08 -3.98 -7.82
C ASP A 308 4.33 -2.46 -7.98
N VAL A 309 4.44 -1.78 -6.84
CA VAL A 309 4.72 -0.35 -6.74
C VAL A 309 6.11 0.01 -7.30
N PRO A 310 7.19 -0.76 -7.10
CA PRO A 310 8.46 -0.48 -7.76
C PRO A 310 8.31 -0.33 -9.28
N ARG A 311 7.51 -1.18 -9.93
CA ARG A 311 7.23 -1.06 -11.36
C ARG A 311 6.35 0.15 -11.71
N VAL A 312 5.44 0.56 -10.82
CA VAL A 312 4.72 1.83 -10.97
C VAL A 312 5.69 3.02 -10.96
N LEU A 313 6.65 3.02 -10.02
CA LEU A 313 7.67 4.06 -9.90
C LEU A 313 8.62 4.07 -11.12
N ASP A 314 8.95 2.89 -11.67
CA ASP A 314 9.70 2.77 -12.94
C ASP A 314 8.97 3.41 -14.12
N GLU A 315 7.66 3.17 -14.25
CA GLU A 315 6.86 3.79 -15.31
C GLU A 315 6.78 5.31 -15.16
N LEU A 316 6.73 5.85 -13.93
CA LEU A 316 6.82 7.30 -13.70
C LEU A 316 8.17 7.86 -14.14
N ARG A 317 9.29 7.21 -13.77
CA ARG A 317 10.63 7.59 -14.23
C ARG A 317 10.76 7.56 -15.76
N ARG A 318 10.12 6.59 -16.42
CA ARG A 318 10.08 6.52 -17.88
C ARG A 318 9.30 7.70 -18.48
N VAL A 319 8.11 7.99 -17.94
CA VAL A 319 7.24 9.09 -18.39
C VAL A 319 7.90 10.46 -18.24
N GLU A 320 8.66 10.67 -17.16
CA GLU A 320 9.46 11.88 -16.93
C GLU A 320 10.40 12.17 -18.11
N ASN A 321 10.99 11.11 -18.67
CA ASN A 321 12.06 11.19 -19.68
C ASN A 321 11.58 10.93 -21.13
N GLU A 322 10.30 10.62 -21.34
CA GLU A 322 9.76 10.24 -22.65
C GLU A 322 9.61 11.46 -23.58
N PRO A 323 10.45 11.67 -24.61
CA PRO A 323 10.55 12.93 -25.34
C PRO A 323 9.29 13.28 -26.15
N GLU A 324 8.56 12.27 -26.63
CA GLU A 324 7.38 12.49 -27.48
C GLU A 324 6.10 12.72 -26.67
N LEU A 325 6.15 12.52 -25.36
CA LEU A 325 4.98 12.65 -24.51
C LEU A 325 4.72 14.12 -24.16
N PRO A 326 3.54 14.68 -24.51
CA PRO A 326 3.22 16.07 -24.18
C PRO A 326 3.19 16.31 -22.67
N ASP A 327 3.65 17.48 -22.24
CA ASP A 327 3.67 17.89 -20.83
C ASP A 327 2.31 17.72 -20.13
N GLY A 328 1.20 18.11 -20.77
CA GLY A 328 -0.15 17.92 -20.23
C GLY A 328 -0.50 16.45 -19.95
N ALA A 329 0.02 15.52 -20.76
CA ALA A 329 -0.17 14.09 -20.55
C ALA A 329 0.73 13.54 -19.44
N ARG A 330 1.96 14.06 -19.30
CA ARG A 330 2.84 13.76 -18.16
C ARG A 330 2.20 14.17 -16.84
N PHE A 331 1.67 15.40 -16.79
CA PHE A 331 0.92 15.90 -15.63
C PHE A 331 -0.24 14.96 -15.24
N GLU A 332 -1.14 14.66 -16.18
CA GLU A 332 -2.28 13.78 -15.91
C GLU A 332 -1.84 12.36 -15.52
N THR A 333 -0.70 11.88 -16.03
CA THR A 333 -0.16 10.56 -15.68
C THR A 333 0.30 10.54 -14.22
N TYR A 334 1.04 11.55 -13.79
CA TYR A 334 1.50 11.69 -12.41
C TYR A 334 0.30 11.85 -11.46
N ALA A 335 -0.66 12.70 -11.80
CA ALA A 335 -1.89 12.88 -11.02
C ALA A 335 -2.75 11.59 -10.96
N TYR A 336 -2.72 10.76 -12.01
CA TYR A 336 -3.40 9.47 -12.03
C TYR A 336 -2.72 8.45 -11.10
N ALA A 337 -1.39 8.33 -11.17
CA ALA A 337 -0.62 7.42 -10.31
C ALA A 337 -0.67 7.84 -8.84
N ASP A 338 -0.72 9.14 -8.55
CA ASP A 338 -0.73 9.66 -7.18
C ASP A 338 -2.01 9.28 -6.39
N ARG A 339 -3.09 8.92 -7.08
CA ARG A 339 -4.30 8.39 -6.42
C ARG A 339 -4.04 7.06 -5.71
N LEU A 340 -3.15 6.24 -6.28
CA LEU A 340 -2.64 5.02 -5.64
C LEU A 340 -1.55 5.37 -4.64
N LEU A 341 -0.54 6.14 -5.08
CA LEU A 341 0.70 6.30 -4.32
C LEU A 341 0.54 7.20 -3.09
N GLY A 342 -0.29 8.24 -3.13
CA GLY A 342 -0.49 9.20 -2.03
C GLY A 342 0.77 10.00 -1.68
N LEU A 343 1.56 10.39 -2.69
CA LEU A 343 2.82 11.16 -2.53
C LEU A 343 2.60 12.68 -2.63
N GLU A 344 1.36 13.13 -2.82
CA GLU A 344 0.99 14.53 -2.95
C GLU A 344 1.83 15.24 -4.03
N LEU A 345 1.90 14.63 -5.22
CA LEU A 345 2.76 15.13 -6.32
C LEU A 345 2.26 16.46 -6.89
N THR A 346 0.98 16.79 -6.65
CA THR A 346 0.35 18.05 -7.06
C THR A 346 0.33 19.12 -5.96
N ARG A 347 1.05 18.91 -4.85
CA ARG A 347 1.03 19.84 -3.71
C ARG A 347 1.57 21.23 -4.02
N ASP A 348 2.60 21.32 -4.86
CA ASP A 348 3.30 22.58 -5.15
C ASP A 348 2.67 23.36 -6.31
N LEU A 349 1.46 22.99 -6.75
CA LEU A 349 0.74 23.73 -7.78
C LEU A 349 0.35 25.11 -7.27
N GLY A 350 0.90 26.15 -7.91
CA GLY A 350 0.60 27.55 -7.56
C GLY A 350 1.46 28.14 -6.45
N ALA A 351 2.46 27.41 -5.93
CA ALA A 351 3.47 28.00 -5.07
C ALA A 351 4.28 29.06 -5.84
N PRO A 352 4.53 30.26 -5.27
CA PRO A 352 5.39 31.25 -5.91
C PRO A 352 6.80 30.66 -6.04
N SER A 353 7.31 30.61 -7.26
CA SER A 353 8.68 30.21 -7.58
C SER A 353 9.70 31.27 -7.20
#